data_AF-A0A2D6IR95-F1
#
_entry.id   AF-A0A2D6IR95-F1
#
_cell.length_a   1.000
_cell.length_b   1.000
_cell.length_c   1.000
_cell.angle_alpha   90.00
_cell.angle_beta   90.00
_cell.angle_gamma   90.00
#
_symmetry.space_group_name_H-M   'P 1'
#
loop_
_entity.id
_entity.type
_entity.pdbx_description
1 polymer ?
#
loop_
_entity_poly.entity_id
_entity_poly.type
_entity_poly.pdbx_seq_one_letter_code
_entity_poly.pdbx_strand_id
1 'polypeptide(L)' 'MAEKRCLVSSKTTLLYYERIQSVTIWANSLKNAEKKFRRIFPHRTNIMRIRCREHISPYERIP' A
#
# COMPACT_ATOMS: atom_id res chain seq x y z
N MET A 1 9.97 7.11 -14.24
CA MET A 1 9.10 5.93 -13.95
C MET A 1 7.78 6.44 -13.45
N ALA A 2 6.66 6.04 -14.05
CA ALA A 2 5.32 6.44 -13.61
C ALA A 2 4.99 5.84 -12.23
N GLU A 3 4.32 6.61 -11.36
CA GLU A 3 3.87 6.13 -10.06
C GLU A 3 2.77 5.06 -10.24
N LYS A 4 2.94 3.90 -9.62
CA LYS A 4 1.97 2.80 -9.62
C LYS A 4 1.12 2.87 -8.35
N ARG A 5 -0.14 2.46 -8.45
CA ARG A 5 -1.04 2.38 -7.29
C ARG A 5 -0.77 1.07 -6.55
N CYS A 6 -0.19 1.16 -5.36
CA CYS A 6 0.14 0.02 -4.52
C CYS A 6 -0.82 -0.10 -3.34
N LEU A 7 -1.55 -1.21 -3.27
CA LEU A 7 -2.34 -1.56 -2.09
C LEU A 7 -1.46 -2.30 -1.10
N VAL A 8 -1.26 -1.71 0.08
CA VAL A 8 -0.52 -2.31 1.19
C VAL A 8 -1.51 -2.78 2.25
N SER A 9 -1.61 -4.10 2.43
CA SER A 9 -2.37 -4.71 3.51
C SER A 9 -1.45 -4.95 4.70
N SER A 10 -1.89 -4.50 5.87
CA SER A 10 -1.14 -4.59 7.11
C SER A 10 -2.02 -4.98 8.28
N LYS A 11 -1.40 -5.58 9.29
CA LYS A 11 -2.00 -5.95 10.55
C LYS A 11 -1.41 -5.09 11.65
N THR A 12 -2.26 -4.37 12.35
CA THR A 12 -1.88 -3.58 13.52
C THR A 12 -2.38 -4.29 14.77
N THR A 13 -1.47 -4.57 15.70
CA THR A 13 -1.82 -5.17 17.00
C THR A 13 -2.02 -4.07 18.02
N LEU A 14 -3.27 -3.89 18.44
CA LEU A 14 -3.65 -3.04 19.57
C LEU A 14 -3.78 -3.92 20.82
N LEU A 15 -3.70 -3.32 22.02
CA LEU A 15 -3.54 -4.02 23.30
C LEU A 15 -4.48 -5.22 23.50
N TYR A 16 -5.71 -5.16 22.96
CA TYR A 16 -6.74 -6.18 23.17
C TYR A 16 -7.33 -6.73 21.86
N TYR A 17 -6.90 -6.25 20.69
CA TYR A 17 -7.44 -6.71 19.41
C TYR A 17 -6.47 -6.47 18.26
N GLU A 18 -6.61 -7.30 17.23
CA GLU A 18 -5.85 -7.18 15.99
C GLU A 18 -6.72 -6.53 14.91
N ARG A 19 -6.17 -5.53 14.22
CA ARG A 19 -6.86 -4.84 13.13
C ARG A 19 -6.13 -5.06 11.82
N ILE A 20 -6.83 -5.60 10.82
CA ILE A 20 -6.33 -5.64 9.45
C ILE A 20 -6.80 -4.37 8.73
N GLN A 21 -5.87 -3.70 8.07
CA GLN A 21 -6.15 -2.50 7.28
C GLN A 21 -5.45 -2.62 5.91
N SER A 22 -6.07 -2.04 4.88
CA SER A 22 -5.46 -1.92 3.56
C SER A 22 -5.38 -0.46 3.15
N VAL A 23 -4.18 0.02 2.88
CA VAL A 23 -3.90 1.42 2.53
C VAL A 23 -3.39 1.49 1.11
N THR A 24 -3.88 2.47 0.34
CA THR A 24 -3.38 2.73 -1.01
C THR A 24 -2.21 3.72 -0.93
N ILE A 25 -1.06 3.36 -1.52
CA ILE A 25 0.12 4.21 -1.63
C ILE A 25 0.55 4.29 -3.09
N TRP A 26 0.82 5.49 -3.56
CA TRP A 26 1.45 5.73 -4.86
C TRP A 26 2.96 5.55 -4.75
N ALA A 27 3.51 4.63 -5.55
CA ALA A 27 4.93 4.33 -5.53
C ALA A 27 5.43 3.75 -6.85
N ASN A 28 6.69 4.04 -7.18
CA ASN A 28 7.34 3.54 -8.39
C ASN A 28 7.69 2.04 -8.31
N SER A 29 7.83 1.50 -7.10
CA SER A 29 8.23 0.11 -6.86
C SER A 29 7.70 -0.41 -5.53
N LEU A 30 7.65 -1.74 -5.37
CA LEU A 30 7.25 -2.41 -4.12
C LEU A 30 8.10 -1.93 -2.93
N LYS A 31 9.42 -1.83 -3.11
CA LYS A 31 10.35 -1.36 -2.07
C LYS A 31 10.09 0.09 -1.66
N ASN A 32 9.72 0.95 -2.62
CA ASN A 32 9.37 2.33 -2.31
C ASN A 32 7.99 2.44 -1.63
N ALA A 33 7.03 1.60 -2.02
CA ALA A 33 5.73 1.50 -1.36
C ALA A 33 5.88 1.08 0.10
N GLU A 34 6.72 0.08 0.38
CA GLU A 34 7.03 -0.36 1.74
C GLU A 34 7.68 0.76 2.57
N LYS A 35 8.68 1.46 2.00
CA LYS A 35 9.35 2.57 2.68
C LYS A 35 8.40 3.72 3.00
N LYS A 36 7.52 4.09 2.06
CA LYS A 36 6.46 5.09 2.28
C LYS A 36 5.48 4.60 3.35
N PHE A 37 5.06 3.33 3.31
CA PHE A 37 4.15 2.75 4.30
C PHE A 37 4.73 2.81 5.72
N ARG A 38 5.98 2.36 5.91
CA ARG A 38 6.66 2.38 7.22
C ARG A 38 6.88 3.79 7.78
N ARG A 39 7.00 4.81 6.92
CA ARG A 39 7.06 6.22 7.35
C ARG A 39 5.72 6.73 7.88
N ILE A 40 4.62 6.30 7.27
CA ILE A 40 3.26 6.68 7.71
C ILE A 40 2.85 5.92 8.97
N PHE A 41 3.24 4.64 9.07
CA PHE A 41 2.91 3.75 10.18
C PHE A 41 4.19 3.20 10.85
N PRO A 42 4.84 3.99 11.74
CA PRO A 42 6.15 3.64 12.28
C PRO A 42 6.14 2.53 13.35
N HIS A 43 5.00 2.24 13.99
CA HIS A 43 4.94 1.30 15.12
C HIS A 43 3.80 0.26 15.00
N ARG A 44 4.11 -0.96 15.47
CA ARG A 44 3.20 -2.13 15.64
C ARG A 44 2.34 -2.48 14.42
N THR A 45 2.83 -2.23 13.21
CA THR A 45 2.10 -2.50 11.98
C THR A 45 2.89 -3.48 11.11
N ASN A 46 2.47 -4.74 11.12
CA ASN A 46 3.07 -5.80 10.31
C ASN A 46 2.50 -5.76 8.89
N ILE A 47 3.35 -5.58 7.90
CA ILE A 47 2.94 -5.63 6.50
C ILE A 47 2.71 -7.10 6.14
N MET A 48 1.49 -7.41 5.72
CA MET A 48 1.12 -8.77 5.30
C MET A 48 1.31 -8.95 3.79
N ARG A 49 0.89 -7.96 3.00
CA ARG A 49 0.93 -8.06 1.53
C ARG A 49 1.01 -6.68 0.89
N ILE A 50 1.77 -6.57 -0.19
CA ILE A 50 1.77 -5.40 -1.06
C ILE A 50 1.39 -5.84 -2.47
N ARG A 51 0.43 -5.17 -3.10
CA ARG A 51 0.05 -5.37 -4.50
C ARG A 51 0.17 -4.04 -5.24
N CYS A 52 1.15 -3.91 -6.13
CA CYS A 52 1.22 -2.77 -7.04
C CYS A 52 0.51 -3.12 -8.34
N ARG A 53 -0.48 -2.32 -8.73
CA ARG A 53 -1.07 -2.35 -10.07
C ARG A 53 -0.59 -1.12 -10.82
N GLU A 54 -0.26 -1.31 -12.08
CA GLU A 54 -0.11 -0.19 -13.00
C GLU A 54 -1.42 0.58 -13.03
N HIS A 55 -1.33 1.91 -12.97
CA HIS A 55 -2.50 2.75 -13.04
C HIS A 55 -3.10 2.65 -14.44
N ILE A 56 -4.04 1.73 -14.62
CA ILE A 56 -4.91 1.70 -15.78
C ILE A 56 -5.94 2.79 -15.50
N SER A 57 -5.77 3.96 -16.11
CA SER A 57 -6.80 4.99 -16.03
C SER A 57 -8.07 4.41 -16.66
N PRO A 58 -9.22 4.36 -15.96
CA PRO A 58 -10.46 3.88 -16.55
C PRO A 58 -10.89 4.74 -17.75
N TYR A 59 -10.36 5.97 -17.86
CA TYR A 59 -10.64 6.92 -18.94
C TYR A 59 -9.69 6.79 -20.15
N GLU A 60 -8.61 6.00 -20.07
CA GLU A 60 -7.74 5.71 -21.23
C GLU A 60 -8.32 4.61 -22.13
N ARG A 61 -9.46 4.00 -21.74
CA ARG A 61 -10.13 2.93 -22.50
C ARG A 61 -11.21 3.42 -23.46
N ILE A 62 -11.17 4.68 -23.88
CA ILE A 62 -12.11 5.21 -24.87
C ILE A 62 -11.30 5.55 -26.12
N PRO A 63 -11.33 4.69 -27.17
CA PRO A 63 -10.70 4.97 -28.46
C PRO A 63 -11.39 6.11 -29.21
#